data_AF-A0A378A6Q4-F1
#
_entry.id   AF-A0A378A6Q4-F1
#
_cell.length_a   1.000
_cell.length_b   1.000
_cell.length_c   1.000
_cell.angle_alpha   90.00
_cell.angle_beta   90.00
_cell.angle_gamma   90.00
#
_symmetry.space_group_name_H-M   'P 1'
#
loop_
_entity.id
_entity.type
_entity.pdbx_description
1 polymer ?
#
loop_
_entity_poly.entity_id
_entity_poly.type
_entity_poly.pdbx_seq_one_letter_code
_entity_poly.pdbx_strand_id
1 'polypeptide(L)'
;MPRTPEQVQDIARGGYVLKDAGGKPDLILIATGSEVEITVLAAEKLLAKGVNVRVVSLPSTDVFDAQDEAWRESVLPSDVSAGWRSKPG
;
A
#
# COMPACT_ATOMS: atom_id res chain seq x y z
N MET A 1 -14.64 4.73 -5.30
CA MET A 1 -14.16 3.65 -6.19
C MET A 1 -14.38 2.30 -5.52
N PRO A 2 -15.06 1.33 -6.16
CA PRO A 2 -15.32 0.02 -5.56
C PRO A 2 -14.04 -0.82 -5.51
N ARG A 3 -13.90 -1.63 -4.45
CA ARG A 3 -12.79 -2.60 -4.30
C ARG A 3 -13.03 -3.82 -5.19
N THR A 4 -11.96 -4.44 -5.68
CA THR A 4 -12.06 -5.74 -6.36
C THR A 4 -12.34 -6.86 -5.35
N PRO A 5 -12.88 -8.02 -5.79
CA PRO A 5 -13.05 -9.18 -4.92
C PRO A 5 -11.74 -9.64 -4.26
N GLU A 6 -10.60 -9.59 -4.96
CA GLU A 6 -9.30 -9.93 -4.35
C GLU A 6 -8.93 -8.95 -3.24
N GLN A 7 -9.09 -7.64 -3.50
CA GLN A 7 -8.82 -6.61 -2.50
C GLN A 7 -9.69 -6.77 -1.25
N VAL A 8 -10.93 -7.27 -1.39
CA VAL A 8 -11.80 -7.56 -0.25
C VAL A 8 -11.26 -8.74 0.57
N GLN A 9 -10.74 -9.77 -0.08
CA GLN A 9 -10.09 -10.89 0.62
C GLN A 9 -8.81 -10.45 1.33
N ASP A 10 -8.03 -9.57 0.70
CA ASP A 10 -6.76 -9.09 1.23
C ASP A 10 -6.91 -8.15 2.43
N ILE A 11 -8.11 -7.63 2.72
CA ILE A 11 -8.40 -6.89 3.97
C ILE A 11 -8.02 -7.74 5.20
N ALA A 12 -8.28 -9.04 5.15
CA ALA A 12 -7.98 -9.96 6.25
C ALA A 12 -6.47 -10.14 6.48
N ARG A 13 -5.63 -9.70 5.54
CA ARG A 13 -4.16 -9.78 5.62
C ARG A 13 -3.53 -8.55 6.28
N GLY A 14 -4.32 -7.65 6.85
CA GLY A 14 -3.84 -6.49 7.60
C GLY A 14 -3.37 -5.31 6.75
N GLY A 15 -2.88 -5.59 5.53
CA GLY A 15 -2.56 -4.57 4.52
C GLY A 15 -2.45 -5.12 3.10
N TYR A 16 -2.81 -4.28 2.12
CA TYR A 16 -2.92 -4.67 0.72
C TYR A 16 -2.80 -3.47 -0.24
N VAL A 17 -2.50 -3.75 -1.50
CA VAL A 17 -2.36 -2.72 -2.55
C VAL A 17 -3.73 -2.27 -3.03
N LEU A 18 -4.03 -0.98 -2.84
CA LEU A 18 -5.24 -0.33 -3.31
C LEU A 18 -5.12 0.15 -4.75
N LYS A 19 -3.94 0.71 -5.08
CA LYS A 19 -3.64 1.24 -6.41
C LYS A 19 -2.16 1.09 -6.68
N ASP A 20 -1.84 0.68 -7.90
CA ASP A 20 -0.47 0.54 -8.36
C ASP A 20 -0.38 1.05 -9.79
N ALA A 21 0.69 1.76 -10.12
CA ALA A 21 0.96 2.19 -11.50
C ALA A 21 1.79 1.15 -12.28
N GLY A 22 2.16 0.04 -11.63
CA GLY A 22 2.89 -1.07 -12.23
C GLY A 22 4.41 -0.86 -12.19
N GLY A 23 5.17 -1.96 -12.19
CA GLY A 23 6.63 -1.90 -12.04
C GLY A 23 7.08 -1.57 -10.61
N LYS A 24 8.33 -1.12 -10.45
CA LYS A 24 8.88 -0.71 -9.15
C LYS A 24 8.35 0.70 -8.80
N PRO A 25 7.66 0.90 -7.67
CA PRO A 25 7.20 2.22 -7.26
C PRO A 25 8.37 3.08 -6.77
N ASP A 26 8.33 4.38 -7.06
CA ASP A 26 9.25 5.38 -6.52
C ASP A 26 8.83 5.80 -5.09
N LEU A 27 7.52 5.74 -4.83
CA LEU A 27 6.91 6.16 -3.57
C LEU A 27 5.73 5.25 -3.21
N ILE A 28 5.61 4.95 -1.93
CA ILE A 28 4.46 4.22 -1.37
C ILE A 28 3.72 5.14 -0.42
N LEU A 29 2.44 5.37 -0.69
CA LEU A 29 1.52 6.08 0.19
C LEU A 29 0.69 5.05 0.96
N ILE A 30 0.68 5.16 2.28
CA ILE A 30 -0.09 4.28 3.17
C ILE A 30 -1.28 5.06 3.70
N ALA A 31 -2.48 4.46 3.63
CA ALA A 31 -3.71 5.07 4.12
C ALA A 31 -4.58 4.10 4.91
N THR A 32 -5.35 4.63 5.86
CA THR A 32 -6.31 3.88 6.67
C THR A 32 -7.70 4.49 6.53
N GLY A 33 -8.71 3.65 6.28
CA GLY A 33 -10.13 4.07 6.33
C GLY A 33 -10.49 5.24 5.40
N SER A 34 -10.95 6.35 6.01
CA SER A 34 -11.51 7.53 5.34
C SER A 34 -10.49 8.35 4.54
N GLU A 35 -9.19 8.21 4.80
CA GLU A 35 -8.12 8.97 4.13
C GLU A 35 -7.71 8.37 2.78
N VAL A 36 -8.23 7.18 2.45
CA VAL A 36 -7.93 6.47 1.21
C VAL A 36 -8.27 7.31 -0.02
N GLU A 37 -9.41 8.00 -0.01
CA GLU A 37 -9.85 8.77 -1.18
C GLU A 37 -8.90 9.94 -1.48
N ILE A 38 -8.50 10.69 -0.45
CA ILE A 38 -7.54 11.80 -0.58
C ILE A 38 -6.17 11.27 -1.03
N THR A 39 -5.75 10.13 -0.50
CA THR A 39 -4.47 9.50 -0.84
C THR A 39 -4.43 9.07 -2.30
N VAL A 40 -5.51 8.50 -2.82
CA VAL A 40 -5.60 8.12 -4.23
C VAL A 40 -5.55 9.35 -5.14
N LEU A 41 -6.24 10.44 -4.77
CA LEU A 41 -6.16 11.70 -5.53
C LEU A 41 -4.74 12.29 -5.52
N ALA A 42 -4.00 12.17 -4.41
CA ALA A 42 -2.60 12.58 -4.33
C ALA A 42 -1.71 11.70 -5.24
N ALA A 43 -1.91 10.38 -5.22
CA ALA A 43 -1.20 9.44 -6.09
C ALA A 43 -1.43 9.75 -7.58
N GLU A 44 -2.67 10.07 -7.98
CA GLU A 44 -2.98 10.47 -9.36
C GLU A 44 -2.24 11.74 -9.80
N LYS A 45 -2.17 12.75 -8.92
CA LYS A 45 -1.43 13.99 -9.19
C LYS A 45 0.07 13.76 -9.31
N LEU A 46 0.62 12.83 -8.53
CA LEU A 46 2.03 12.46 -8.58
C LEU A 46 2.35 11.64 -9.82
N LEU A 47 1.47 10.70 -10.18
CA LEU A 47 1.58 9.92 -11.41
C LEU A 47 1.55 10.82 -12.66
N ALA A 48 0.68 11.83 -12.67
CA ALA A 48 0.64 12.84 -13.74
C ALA A 48 1.94 13.66 -13.87
N LYS A 49 2.79 13.67 -12.84
CA LYS A 49 4.12 14.30 -12.84
C LYS A 49 5.25 13.32 -13.15
N GLY A 50 4.93 12.06 -13.47
CA GLY A 50 5.90 11.01 -13.79
C GLY A 50 6.48 10.29 -12.58
N VAL A 51 5.87 10.43 -11.39
CA VAL A 51 6.29 9.68 -10.19
C VAL A 51 5.46 8.42 -10.09
N ASN A 52 6.10 7.25 -10.04
CA ASN A 52 5.41 5.97 -9.89
C ASN A 52 4.99 5.78 -8.44
N VAL A 53 3.69 5.92 -8.16
CA VAL A 53 3.15 5.86 -6.79
C VAL A 53 2.28 4.62 -6.61
N ARG A 54 2.57 3.88 -5.53
CA ARG A 54 1.71 2.82 -5.01
C ARG A 54 0.92 3.32 -3.81
N VAL A 55 -0.36 2.97 -3.74
CA VAL A 55 -1.23 3.22 -2.58
C VAL A 55 -1.51 1.90 -1.89
N VAL A 56 -1.20 1.83 -0.60
CA VAL A 56 -1.42 0.67 0.27
C VAL A 56 -2.46 1.02 1.32
N SER A 57 -3.45 0.14 1.52
CA SER A 57 -4.28 0.17 2.72
C SER A 57 -3.60 -0.65 3.79
N LEU A 58 -3.41 -0.10 5.00
CA LEU A 58 -2.78 -0.83 6.11
C LEU A 58 -3.57 -0.67 7.41
N PRO A 59 -4.81 -1.21 7.50
CA PRO A 59 -5.66 -1.07 8.68
C PRO A 59 -5.13 -1.78 9.94
N SER A 60 -4.30 -2.82 9.81
CA SER A 60 -3.73 -3.53 10.96
C SER A 60 -2.29 -3.96 10.69
N THR A 61 -1.36 -3.28 11.37
CA THR A 61 0.07 -3.51 11.22
C THR A 61 0.49 -4.85 11.81
N ASP A 62 -0.06 -5.26 12.96
CA ASP A 62 0.28 -6.54 13.59
C ASP A 62 -0.12 -7.73 12.71
N VAL A 63 -1.31 -7.67 12.10
CA VAL A 63 -1.78 -8.72 11.19
C VAL A 63 -0.94 -8.76 9.91
N PHE A 64 -0.54 -7.59 9.40
CA PHE A 64 0.34 -7.49 8.23
C PHE A 64 1.75 -8.01 8.52
N ASP A 65 2.33 -7.66 9.67
CA ASP A 65 3.66 -8.07 10.08
C ASP A 65 3.75 -9.59 10.34
N ALA A 66 2.63 -10.21 10.73
CA ALA A 66 2.49 -11.66 10.88
C ALA A 66 2.33 -12.43 9.55
N GLN A 67 2.19 -11.73 8.41
CA GLN A 67 2.13 -12.38 7.10
C GLN A 67 3.50 -12.92 6.66
N ASP A 68 3.48 -13.82 5.69
CA ASP A 68 4.70 -14.31 5.06
C ASP A 68 5.50 -13.18 4.39
N GLU A 69 6.82 -13.35 4.30
CA GLU A 69 7.73 -12.35 3.72
C GLU A 69 7.42 -12.05 2.27
N ALA A 70 7.00 -13.05 1.48
CA ALA A 70 6.66 -12.84 0.08
C ALA A 70 5.46 -11.91 -0.09
N TRP A 71 4.46 -11.98 0.79
CA TRP A 71 3.37 -11.02 0.83
C TRP A 71 3.80 -9.63 1.28
N ARG A 72 4.59 -9.56 2.36
CA ARG A 72 5.03 -8.26 2.88
C ARG A 72 5.86 -7.51 1.83
N GLU A 73 6.74 -8.21 1.11
CA GLU A 73 7.52 -7.67 0.00
C GLU A 73 6.67 -7.34 -1.24
N SER A 74 5.60 -8.09 -1.50
CA SER A 74 4.70 -7.78 -2.63
C SER A 74 3.91 -6.49 -2.40
N VAL A 75 3.60 -6.16 -1.13
CA VAL A 75 2.84 -4.95 -0.74
C VAL A 75 3.78 -3.77 -0.46
N LEU A 76 4.78 -3.97 0.38
CA LEU A 76 5.78 -2.98 0.81
C LEU A 76 7.21 -3.47 0.49
N PRO A 77 7.67 -3.34 -0.78
CA PRO A 77 9.02 -3.71 -1.16
C PRO A 77 10.07 -2.99 -0.30
N SER A 78 11.00 -3.75 0.30
CA SER A 78 12.02 -3.20 1.20
C SER A 78 13.00 -2.23 0.53
N ASP A 79 13.16 -2.35 -0.79
CA ASP A 79 14.01 -1.53 -1.67
C ASP A 79 13.31 -0.25 -2.17
N VAL A 80 12.16 0.09 -1.58
CA VAL A 80 11.46 1.37 -1.76
C VAL A 80 11.31 2.00 -0.39
N SER A 81 11.77 3.24 -0.21
CA SER A 81 11.63 3.94 1.06
C SER A 81 10.16 4.27 1.31
N ALA A 82 9.45 3.40 2.02
CA ALA A 82 8.20 3.77 2.68
C ALA A 82 8.53 4.67 3.87
N GLY A 83 7.80 5.78 4.05
CA GLY A 83 7.95 6.66 5.22
C GLY A 83 7.55 6.00 6.55
N TRP A 84 7.13 4.73 6.52
CA TRP A 84 6.73 3.92 7.65
C TRP A 84 7.50 2.60 7.62
N ARG A 85 8.18 2.27 8.72
CA ARG A 85 8.81 0.99 8.96
C ARG A 85 8.40 0.58 10.38
N SER A 86 7.75 -0.58 10.54
CA SER A 86 7.45 -1.07 11.89
C SER A 86 8.76 -1.26 12.65
N LYS A 87 8.76 -0.93 13.94
CA LYS A 87 9.97 -1.12 14.76
C LYS A 87 10.24 -2.62 14.87
N PRO A 88 11.50 -3.08 14.76
CA PRO A 88 11.81 -4.45 15.13
C PRO A 88 11.41 -4.65 16.60
N GLY A 89 10.63 -5.71 16.83
CA GLY A 89 10.30 -6.20 18.18
C GLY A 89 11.51 -6.83 18.86
#